data_AF-A0A7K0D9N8-F1
#
_entry.id   AF-A0A7K0D9N8-F1
#
_cell.length_a   1.000
_cell.length_b   1.000
_cell.length_c   1.000
_cell.angle_alpha   90.00
_cell.angle_beta   90.00
_cell.angle_gamma   90.00
#
_symmetry.space_group_name_H-M   'P 1'
#
loop_
_entity.id
_entity.type
_entity.pdbx_description
1 polymer ?
#
loop_
_entity_poly.entity_id
_entity_poly.type
_entity_poly.pdbx_seq_one_letter_code
_entity_poly.pdbx_strand_id
1 'polypeptide(L)'
;MLARAELERFFHLDEQDRELIAERRRDSNRLGFAVQLVTVRYLGMFLPDPLEVPANVVDYLAEQLSIEDPSCVKSYLDRRQTRYDHQDEIARRYGLIEFADIENELAAWIADQSWTTGDGPKVLTAGAVRWLRDKGALLPGITTLERLVAETKQAADQRLWRIWPDSSPPGNRGCCSGCWIPGKRTAASLWSWSGCARARSRRRRRA
;
A
#
# COMPACT_ATOMS: atom_id res chain seq x y z
N MET A 1 -7.62 13.32 -11.44
CA MET A 1 -6.40 13.22 -12.25
C MET A 1 -5.24 13.68 -11.39
N LEU A 2 -4.10 12.98 -11.44
CA LEU A 2 -2.86 13.46 -10.80
C LEU A 2 -2.26 14.64 -11.56
N ALA A 3 -1.53 15.52 -10.87
CA ALA A 3 -0.80 16.59 -11.51
C ALA A 3 0.44 16.05 -12.27
N ARG A 4 0.87 16.72 -13.34
CA ARG A 4 2.03 16.31 -14.16
C ARG A 4 3.30 16.13 -13.34
N ALA A 5 3.57 17.05 -12.41
CA ALA A 5 4.71 16.96 -11.51
C ALA A 5 4.66 15.73 -10.57
N GLU A 6 3.48 15.24 -10.22
CA GLU A 6 3.34 14.00 -9.43
C GLU A 6 3.62 12.76 -10.29
N LEU A 7 3.18 12.77 -11.55
CA LEU A 7 3.48 11.71 -12.51
C LEU A 7 4.98 11.58 -12.75
N GLU A 8 5.66 12.69 -13.04
CA GLU A 8 7.10 12.71 -13.30
C GLU A 8 7.92 12.26 -12.09
N ARG A 9 7.45 12.54 -10.87
CA ARG A 9 8.16 12.17 -9.65
C ARG A 9 7.99 10.69 -9.28
N PHE A 10 6.80 10.13 -9.44
CA PHE A 10 6.46 8.83 -8.87
C PHE A 10 6.18 7.72 -9.89
N PHE A 11 5.88 8.09 -11.14
CA PHE A 11 5.45 7.16 -12.19
C PHE A 11 6.41 7.16 -13.40
N HIS A 12 7.62 7.68 -13.21
CA HIS A 12 8.67 7.60 -14.21
C HIS A 12 9.29 6.20 -14.27
N LEU A 13 9.52 5.71 -15.49
CA LEU A 13 10.22 4.46 -15.78
C LEU A 13 11.65 4.76 -16.19
N ASP A 14 12.60 4.31 -15.38
CA ASP A 14 14.02 4.36 -15.70
C ASP A 14 14.41 3.29 -16.74
N GLU A 15 15.70 3.22 -17.08
CA GLU A 15 16.16 2.28 -18.11
C GLU A 15 15.98 0.81 -17.70
N GLN A 16 16.24 0.47 -16.42
CA GLN A 16 16.09 -0.89 -15.92
C GLN A 16 14.61 -1.32 -15.94
N ASP A 17 13.72 -0.39 -15.56
CA ASP A 17 12.27 -0.59 -15.64
C ASP A 17 11.86 -0.91 -17.09
N ARG A 18 12.38 -0.15 -18.07
CA ARG A 18 12.06 -0.31 -19.49
C ARG A 18 12.61 -1.61 -20.06
N GLU A 19 13.85 -1.97 -19.75
CA GLU A 19 14.47 -3.24 -20.16
C GLU A 19 13.64 -4.42 -19.66
N LEU A 20 13.28 -4.39 -18.37
CA LEU A 20 12.41 -5.39 -17.78
C LEU A 20 11.08 -5.44 -18.54
N ILE A 21 10.38 -4.31 -18.68
CA ILE A 21 9.09 -4.22 -19.39
C ILE A 21 9.18 -4.74 -20.83
N ALA A 22 10.29 -4.48 -21.53
CA ALA A 22 10.49 -4.90 -22.91
C ALA A 22 10.54 -6.42 -23.11
N GLU A 23 10.77 -7.22 -22.06
CA GLU A 23 10.68 -8.68 -22.11
C GLU A 23 9.26 -9.17 -22.51
N ARG A 24 8.24 -8.31 -22.46
CA ARG A 24 6.82 -8.68 -22.65
C ARG A 24 6.44 -8.45 -24.11
N ARG A 25 5.92 -9.50 -24.76
CA ARG A 25 5.66 -9.51 -26.21
C ARG A 25 4.52 -8.60 -26.69
N ARG A 26 3.50 -8.35 -25.85
CA ARG A 26 2.30 -7.59 -26.23
C ARG A 26 2.26 -6.27 -25.48
N ASP A 27 1.84 -5.20 -26.14
CA ASP A 27 1.71 -3.88 -25.53
C ASP A 27 0.76 -3.88 -24.34
N SER A 28 -0.33 -4.65 -24.40
CA SER A 28 -1.24 -4.85 -23.25
C SER A 28 -0.52 -5.38 -22.02
N ASN A 29 0.43 -6.31 -22.20
CA ASN A 29 1.21 -6.89 -21.11
C ASN A 29 2.33 -5.96 -20.66
N ARG A 30 3.00 -5.25 -21.59
CA ARG A 30 4.01 -4.23 -21.27
C ARG A 30 3.41 -3.14 -20.41
N LEU A 31 2.28 -2.57 -20.84
CA LEU A 31 1.56 -1.52 -20.12
C LEU A 31 0.97 -2.03 -18.81
N GLY A 32 0.38 -3.23 -18.79
CA GLY A 32 -0.16 -3.85 -17.58
C GLY A 32 0.92 -4.14 -16.52
N PHE A 33 2.10 -4.58 -16.94
CA PHE A 33 3.26 -4.77 -16.07
C PHE A 33 3.74 -3.43 -15.51
N ALA A 34 3.91 -2.43 -16.38
CA ALA A 34 4.33 -1.09 -15.99
C ALA A 34 3.39 -0.47 -14.95
N VAL A 35 2.07 -0.62 -15.14
CA VAL A 35 1.05 -0.15 -14.20
C VAL A 35 1.22 -0.82 -12.83
N GLN A 36 1.40 -2.14 -12.77
CA GLN A 36 1.63 -2.83 -11.50
C GLN A 36 2.91 -2.34 -10.81
N LEU A 37 4.00 -2.22 -11.57
CA LEU A 37 5.31 -1.78 -11.08
C LEU A 37 5.25 -0.40 -10.43
N VAL A 38 4.75 0.61 -11.14
CA VAL A 38 4.68 1.97 -10.58
C VAL A 38 3.68 2.07 -9.44
N THR A 39 2.62 1.26 -9.49
CA THR A 39 1.60 1.22 -8.43
C THR A 39 2.18 0.65 -7.14
N VAL A 40 2.92 -0.46 -7.18
CA VAL A 40 3.55 -1.02 -5.97
C VAL A 40 4.64 -0.09 -5.45
N ARG A 41 5.40 0.60 -6.31
CA ARG A 41 6.38 1.62 -5.90
C ARG A 41 5.70 2.80 -5.18
N TYR A 42 4.57 3.26 -5.69
CA TYR A 42 3.84 4.41 -5.14
C TYR A 42 3.03 4.07 -3.89
N LEU A 43 2.29 2.96 -3.89
CA LEU A 43 1.40 2.57 -2.80
C LEU A 43 2.07 1.68 -1.76
N GLY A 44 3.05 0.87 -2.15
CA GLY A 44 3.63 -0.21 -1.34
C GLY A 44 2.84 -1.52 -1.43
N MET A 45 1.82 -1.62 -2.30
CA MET A 45 1.02 -2.84 -2.46
C MET A 45 0.50 -2.98 -3.89
N PHE A 46 0.20 -4.21 -4.30
CA PHE A 46 -0.50 -4.47 -5.55
C PHE A 46 -2.01 -4.27 -5.41
N LEU A 47 -2.63 -3.69 -6.43
CA LEU A 47 -4.09 -3.58 -6.49
C LEU A 47 -4.73 -4.92 -6.90
N PRO A 48 -5.88 -5.31 -6.31
CA PRO A 48 -6.64 -6.49 -6.74
C PRO A 48 -7.07 -6.43 -8.21
N ASP A 49 -7.40 -5.22 -8.68
CA ASP A 49 -7.54 -4.87 -10.09
C ASP A 49 -6.43 -3.87 -10.44
N PRO A 50 -5.41 -4.28 -11.23
CA PRO A 50 -4.31 -3.41 -11.64
C PRO A 50 -4.76 -2.13 -12.34
N LEU A 51 -5.94 -2.11 -12.96
CA LEU A 51 -6.43 -0.96 -13.73
C LEU A 51 -7.29 0.00 -12.89
N GLU A 52 -7.41 -0.22 -11.59
CA GLU A 52 -8.03 0.75 -10.66
C GLU A 52 -7.10 1.93 -10.32
N VAL A 53 -6.39 2.42 -11.34
CA VAL A 53 -5.54 3.61 -11.31
C VAL A 53 -6.21 4.75 -12.12
N PRO A 54 -5.86 6.03 -11.88
CA PRO A 54 -6.34 7.11 -12.73
C PRO A 54 -5.92 6.92 -14.20
N ALA A 55 -6.83 7.22 -15.15
CA ALA A 55 -6.56 7.06 -16.58
C ALA A 55 -5.28 7.76 -17.03
N ASN A 56 -5.03 8.97 -16.50
CA ASN A 56 -3.84 9.74 -16.84
C ASN A 56 -2.51 9.11 -16.39
N VAL A 57 -2.52 8.12 -15.49
CA VAL A 57 -1.34 7.30 -15.18
C VAL A 57 -1.09 6.30 -16.32
N VAL A 58 -2.14 5.66 -16.83
CA VAL A 58 -2.03 4.72 -17.96
C VAL A 58 -1.54 5.44 -19.21
N ASP A 59 -2.11 6.61 -19.50
CA ASP A 59 -1.70 7.43 -20.66
C ASP A 59 -0.22 7.82 -20.56
N TYR A 60 0.21 8.28 -19.38
CA TYR A 60 1.60 8.65 -19.12
C TYR A 60 2.60 7.48 -19.25
N LEU A 61 2.20 6.26 -18.88
CA LEU A 61 3.03 5.08 -19.05
C LEU A 61 3.08 4.61 -20.52
N ALA A 62 1.95 4.72 -21.23
CA ALA A 62 1.90 4.42 -22.65
C ALA A 62 2.83 5.35 -23.46
N GLU A 63 2.82 6.65 -23.14
CA GLU A 63 3.77 7.63 -23.69
C GLU A 63 5.23 7.20 -23.47
N GLN A 64 5.60 6.85 -22.24
CA GLN A 64 6.97 6.42 -21.90
C GLN A 64 7.41 5.13 -22.60
N LEU A 65 6.47 4.23 -22.89
CA LEU A 65 6.74 2.95 -23.56
C LEU A 65 6.58 3.00 -25.07
N SER A 66 6.23 4.17 -25.63
CA SER A 66 5.89 4.37 -27.05
C SER A 66 4.78 3.43 -27.52
N ILE A 67 3.73 3.29 -26.71
CA ILE A 67 2.52 2.52 -27.04
C ILE A 67 1.46 3.49 -27.56
N GLU A 68 1.00 3.28 -28.80
CA GLU A 68 0.08 4.20 -29.50
C GLU A 68 -1.33 4.20 -28.89
N ASP A 69 -1.86 3.03 -28.51
CA ASP A 69 -3.20 2.89 -27.93
C ASP A 69 -3.12 2.45 -26.45
N PRO A 70 -3.27 3.38 -25.48
CA PRO A 70 -3.32 3.04 -24.06
C PRO A 70 -4.50 2.12 -23.69
N SER A 71 -5.56 2.10 -24.51
CA SER A 71 -6.76 1.30 -24.24
C SER A 71 -6.52 -0.21 -24.38
N CYS A 72 -5.43 -0.60 -25.06
CA CYS A 72 -4.98 -1.99 -25.17
C CYS A 72 -4.74 -2.64 -23.80
N VAL A 73 -4.47 -1.84 -22.76
CA VAL A 73 -4.27 -2.33 -21.39
C VAL A 73 -5.50 -3.08 -20.87
N LYS A 74 -6.71 -2.84 -21.41
CA LYS A 74 -7.91 -3.57 -20.98
C LYS A 74 -7.79 -5.08 -21.21
N SER A 75 -7.14 -5.49 -22.30
CA SER A 75 -6.88 -6.90 -22.61
C SER A 75 -5.86 -7.56 -21.67
N TYR A 76 -5.15 -6.77 -20.86
CA TYR A 76 -4.28 -7.30 -19.81
C TYR A 76 -5.08 -8.10 -18.76
N LEU A 77 -6.35 -7.76 -18.55
CA LEU A 77 -7.20 -8.41 -17.57
C LEU A 77 -7.73 -9.78 -18.01
N ASP A 78 -7.60 -10.14 -19.29
CA ASP A 78 -8.18 -11.36 -19.87
C ASP A 78 -7.56 -12.63 -19.27
N ARG A 79 -6.28 -12.59 -18.88
CA ARG A 79 -5.55 -13.73 -18.31
C ARG A 79 -5.15 -13.47 -16.86
N ARG A 80 -6.00 -13.92 -15.93
CA ARG A 80 -5.77 -13.71 -14.49
C ARG A 80 -4.40 -14.21 -14.00
N GLN A 81 -3.94 -15.37 -14.48
CA GLN A 81 -2.67 -15.98 -14.05
C GLN A 81 -1.47 -15.07 -14.32
N THR A 82 -1.42 -14.49 -15.53
CA THR A 82 -0.36 -13.57 -15.95
C THR A 82 -0.17 -12.39 -14.99
N ARG A 83 -1.26 -11.92 -14.37
CA ARG A 83 -1.19 -10.81 -13.42
C ARG A 83 -0.49 -11.19 -12.12
N TYR A 84 -0.65 -12.43 -11.65
CA TYR A 84 0.02 -12.92 -10.45
C TYR A 84 1.48 -13.25 -10.76
N ASP A 85 1.74 -13.87 -11.91
CA ASP A 85 3.12 -14.12 -12.37
C ASP A 85 3.94 -12.82 -12.44
N HIS A 86 3.32 -11.73 -12.93
CA HIS A 86 3.94 -10.41 -12.95
C HIS A 86 4.14 -9.81 -11.56
N GLN A 87 3.21 -10.00 -10.62
CA GLN A 87 3.39 -9.55 -9.22
C GLN A 87 4.58 -10.26 -8.57
N ASP A 88 4.66 -11.58 -8.72
CA ASP A 88 5.75 -12.40 -8.20
C ASP A 88 7.09 -12.03 -8.85
N GLU A 89 7.08 -11.72 -10.15
CA GLU A 89 8.27 -11.24 -10.83
C GLU A 89 8.72 -9.87 -10.33
N ILE A 90 7.79 -8.90 -10.20
CA ILE A 90 8.10 -7.57 -9.66
C ILE A 90 8.63 -7.69 -8.23
N ALA A 91 7.96 -8.45 -7.36
CA ALA A 91 8.40 -8.62 -5.98
C ALA A 91 9.84 -9.16 -5.91
N ARG A 92 10.16 -10.19 -6.71
CA ARG A 92 11.52 -10.76 -6.76
C ARG A 92 12.55 -9.79 -7.32
N ARG A 93 12.29 -9.11 -8.44
CA ARG A 93 13.26 -8.23 -9.10
C ARG A 93 13.58 -7.00 -8.24
N TYR A 94 12.61 -6.50 -7.48
CA TYR A 94 12.79 -5.33 -6.61
C TYR A 94 13.06 -5.68 -5.15
N GLY A 95 13.23 -6.97 -4.82
CA GLY A 95 13.54 -7.42 -3.46
C GLY A 95 12.46 -7.09 -2.44
N LEU A 96 11.19 -7.07 -2.86
CA LEU A 96 10.07 -6.77 -1.97
C LEU A 96 9.81 -7.96 -1.04
N ILE A 97 9.71 -7.67 0.25
CA ILE A 97 9.43 -8.70 1.27
C ILE A 97 7.93 -8.91 1.36
N GLU A 98 7.49 -10.17 1.33
CA GLU A 98 6.09 -10.52 1.54
C GLU A 98 5.67 -10.17 2.96
N PHE A 99 4.44 -9.66 3.13
CA PHE A 99 3.96 -9.24 4.44
C PHE A 99 4.02 -10.39 5.47
N ALA A 100 3.70 -11.61 5.04
CA ALA A 100 3.69 -12.79 5.91
C ALA A 100 5.07 -13.10 6.51
N ASP A 101 6.16 -12.77 5.81
CA ASP A 101 7.52 -13.05 6.25
C ASP A 101 8.01 -12.06 7.31
N ILE A 102 7.42 -10.86 7.35
CA ILE A 102 7.83 -9.77 8.24
C ILE A 102 6.79 -9.44 9.33
N GLU A 103 5.62 -10.09 9.30
CA GLU A 103 4.49 -9.82 10.22
C GLU A 103 4.91 -9.92 11.70
N ASN A 104 5.71 -10.92 12.06
CA ASN A 104 6.19 -11.11 13.43
C ASN A 104 7.16 -10.01 13.88
N GLU A 105 8.07 -9.57 13.00
CA GLU A 105 8.97 -8.44 13.29
C GLU A 105 8.18 -7.14 13.46
N LEU A 106 7.17 -6.92 12.62
CA LEU A 106 6.28 -5.77 12.74
C LEU A 106 5.51 -5.81 14.06
N ALA A 107 4.96 -6.96 14.46
CA ALA A 107 4.26 -7.11 15.73
C ALA A 107 5.18 -6.80 16.92
N ALA A 108 6.43 -7.28 16.89
CA ALA A 108 7.41 -6.94 17.92
C ALA A 108 7.69 -5.44 17.97
N TRP A 109 7.85 -4.79 16.81
CA TRP A 109 8.02 -3.33 16.73
C TRP A 109 6.80 -2.57 17.27
N ILE A 110 5.56 -2.97 16.92
CA ILE A 110 4.33 -2.34 17.43
C ILE A 110 4.26 -2.44 18.95
N ALA A 111 4.62 -3.59 19.52
CA ALA A 111 4.61 -3.80 20.98
C ALA A 111 5.61 -2.88 21.68
N ASP A 112 6.82 -2.73 21.14
CA ASP A 112 7.85 -1.82 21.65
C ASP A 112 7.40 -0.35 21.61
N GLN A 113 6.80 0.09 20.50
CA GLN A 113 6.27 1.46 20.37
C GLN A 113 5.10 1.73 21.31
N SER A 114 4.24 0.72 21.52
CA SER A 114 3.12 0.83 22.47
C SER A 114 3.62 1.03 23.91
N TRP A 115 4.75 0.41 24.25
CA TRP A 115 5.39 0.56 25.56
C TRP A 115 6.06 1.92 25.74
N THR A 116 6.80 2.38 24.73
CA THR A 116 7.68 3.54 24.86
C THR A 116 6.94 4.88 24.75
N THR A 117 5.93 4.95 23.89
CA THR A 117 5.30 6.24 23.52
C THR A 117 3.86 6.36 24.00
N GLY A 118 3.18 5.24 24.33
CA GLY A 118 1.76 5.23 24.71
C GLY A 118 0.83 5.64 23.57
N ASP A 119 1.29 5.52 22.32
CA ASP A 119 0.60 6.01 21.14
C ASP A 119 -0.76 5.32 20.90
N GLY A 120 -1.72 6.11 20.42
CA GLY A 120 -3.02 5.60 20.00
C GLY A 120 -2.95 4.78 18.69
N PRO A 121 -3.94 3.92 18.42
CA PRO A 121 -3.94 3.02 17.25
C PRO A 121 -3.68 3.72 15.90
N LYS A 122 -4.18 4.96 15.72
CA LYS A 122 -3.97 5.72 14.47
C LYS A 122 -2.49 6.05 14.23
N VAL A 123 -1.76 6.43 15.28
CA VAL A 123 -0.34 6.78 15.19
C VAL A 123 0.48 5.51 14.94
N LEU A 124 0.17 4.42 15.66
CA LEU A 124 0.80 3.12 15.46
C LEU A 124 0.57 2.57 14.04
N THR A 125 -0.64 2.67 13.49
CA THR A 125 -0.90 2.24 12.11
C THR A 125 -0.11 3.06 11.09
N ALA A 126 -0.03 4.39 11.26
CA ALA A 126 0.77 5.23 10.37
C ALA A 126 2.28 4.91 10.48
N GLY A 127 2.76 4.65 11.69
CA GLY A 127 4.12 4.21 11.97
C GLY A 127 4.43 2.84 11.35
N ALA A 128 3.51 1.88 11.46
CA ALA A 128 3.64 0.54 10.88
C ALA A 128 3.74 0.59 9.34
N VAL A 129 2.95 1.45 8.68
CA VAL A 129 3.08 1.69 7.23
C VAL A 129 4.47 2.20 6.89
N ARG A 130 4.99 3.18 7.64
CA ARG A 130 6.33 3.72 7.41
C ARG A 130 7.39 2.63 7.61
N TRP A 131 7.29 1.89 8.72
CA TRP A 131 8.22 0.82 9.05
C TRP A 131 8.30 -0.26 7.96
N LEU A 132 7.15 -0.70 7.44
CA LEU A 132 7.10 -1.67 6.34
C LEU A 132 7.77 -1.11 5.07
N ARG A 133 7.54 0.16 4.73
CA ARG A 133 8.17 0.79 3.56
C ARG A 133 9.67 0.93 3.71
N ASP A 134 10.14 1.30 4.90
CA ASP A 134 11.57 1.40 5.21
C ASP A 134 12.27 0.03 5.12
N LYS A 135 11.52 -1.06 5.36
CA LYS A 135 11.97 -2.46 5.19
C LYS A 135 11.80 -3.01 3.76
N GLY A 136 11.20 -2.27 2.85
CA GLY A 136 10.89 -2.76 1.50
C GLY A 136 9.81 -3.86 1.49
N ALA A 137 8.93 -3.91 2.49
CA ALA A 137 7.88 -4.92 2.58
C ALA A 137 6.58 -4.47 1.91
N LEU A 138 5.86 -5.44 1.33
CA LEU A 138 4.52 -5.23 0.79
C LEU A 138 3.54 -4.89 1.92
N LEU A 139 2.73 -3.85 1.70
CA LEU A 139 1.69 -3.45 2.64
C LEU A 139 0.50 -4.41 2.54
N PRO A 140 -0.01 -4.91 3.67
CA PRO A 140 -1.28 -5.62 3.68
C PRO A 140 -2.43 -4.63 3.47
N GLY A 141 -3.65 -5.14 3.28
CA GLY A 141 -4.84 -4.29 3.31
C GLY A 141 -4.98 -3.55 4.66
N ILE A 142 -5.44 -2.30 4.65
CA ILE A 142 -5.53 -1.46 5.86
C ILE A 142 -6.23 -2.15 7.03
N THR A 143 -7.31 -2.88 6.76
CA THR A 143 -8.07 -3.60 7.80
C THR A 143 -7.25 -4.69 8.47
N THR A 144 -6.36 -5.35 7.71
CA THR A 144 -5.43 -6.34 8.27
C THR A 144 -4.41 -5.66 9.17
N LEU A 145 -3.85 -4.53 8.72
CA LEU A 145 -2.88 -3.77 9.49
C LEU A 145 -3.47 -3.18 10.78
N GLU A 146 -4.65 -2.55 10.69
CA GLU A 146 -5.38 -2.00 11.82
C GLU A 146 -5.73 -3.07 12.85
N ARG A 147 -6.12 -4.26 12.39
CA ARG A 147 -6.39 -5.41 13.26
C ARG A 147 -5.12 -5.87 13.98
N LEU A 148 -4.00 -6.04 13.27
CA LEU A 148 -2.72 -6.42 13.88
C LEU A 148 -2.28 -5.40 14.94
N VAL A 149 -2.40 -4.10 14.65
CA VAL A 149 -2.09 -3.02 15.61
C VAL A 149 -2.98 -3.11 16.84
N ALA A 150 -4.29 -3.28 16.67
CA ALA A 150 -5.23 -3.39 17.78
C ALA A 150 -4.96 -4.62 18.66
N GLU A 151 -4.77 -5.79 18.05
CA GLU A 151 -4.47 -7.05 18.74
C GLU A 151 -3.14 -6.97 19.51
N THR A 152 -2.09 -6.46 18.87
CA THR A 152 -0.76 -6.34 19.48
C THR A 152 -0.77 -5.34 20.64
N LYS A 153 -1.42 -4.18 20.46
CA LYS A 153 -1.54 -3.18 21.53
C LYS A 153 -2.33 -3.74 22.70
N GLN A 154 -3.46 -4.41 22.46
CA GLN A 154 -4.27 -4.99 23.52
C GLN A 154 -3.46 -6.04 24.32
N ALA A 155 -2.67 -6.87 23.65
CA ALA A 155 -1.79 -7.84 24.30
C ALA A 155 -0.70 -7.16 25.15
N ALA A 156 -0.11 -6.07 24.65
CA ALA A 156 0.88 -5.27 25.40
C ALA A 156 0.26 -4.62 26.65
N ASP A 157 -0.93 -4.03 26.51
CA ASP A 157 -1.67 -3.44 27.62
C ASP A 157 -2.02 -4.52 28.67
N GLN A 158 -2.50 -5.71 28.27
CA GLN A 158 -2.75 -6.82 29.20
C GLN A 158 -1.50 -7.28 29.97
N ARG A 159 -0.32 -7.22 29.35
CA ARG A 159 0.94 -7.56 30.03
C ARG A 159 1.29 -6.51 31.08
N LEU A 160 1.04 -5.23 30.83
CA LEU A 160 1.17 -4.15 31.82
C LEU A 160 0.31 -4.43 33.05
N TRP A 161 -0.98 -4.75 32.84
CA TRP A 161 -1.93 -5.06 33.92
C TRP A 161 -1.49 -6.23 34.81
N ARG A 162 -0.82 -7.24 34.23
CA ARG A 162 -0.30 -8.38 35.00
C ARG A 162 0.92 -8.02 35.85
N ILE A 163 1.71 -7.03 35.42
CA ILE A 163 2.94 -6.61 36.12
C ILE A 163 2.59 -5.59 37.22
N TRP A 164 1.59 -4.73 37.00
CA TRP A 164 1.09 -3.75 37.98
C TRP A 164 -0.44 -3.79 38.12
N PRO A 165 -0.97 -4.64 39.00
CA PRO A 165 -2.42 -4.73 39.20
C PRO A 165 -3.04 -3.51 39.89
N ASP A 166 -2.26 -2.66 40.57
CA ASP A 166 -2.78 -1.52 41.36
C ASP A 166 -3.00 -0.22 40.55
N SER A 167 -2.60 -0.14 39.29
CA SER A 167 -2.72 1.09 38.49
C SER A 167 -3.96 1.09 37.59
N SER A 168 -5.18 1.11 38.15
CA SER A 168 -6.45 1.13 37.39
C SER A 168 -6.44 2.13 36.21
N PRO A 169 -7.06 1.83 35.05
CA PRO A 169 -7.05 2.78 33.94
C PRO A 169 -7.98 3.93 34.33
N PRO A 170 -7.59 5.20 34.14
CA PRO A 170 -8.55 6.28 34.30
C PRO A 170 -9.68 6.05 33.31
N GLY A 171 -10.83 5.69 33.84
CA GLY A 171 -12.07 5.52 33.10
C GLY A 171 -12.31 6.75 32.23
N ASN A 172 -12.57 6.47 30.96
CA ASN A 172 -13.22 7.31 29.96
C ASN A 172 -13.67 8.68 30.49
N ARG A 173 -12.76 9.67 30.44
CA ARG A 173 -13.11 11.08 30.48
C ARG A 173 -12.68 11.68 29.15
N GLY A 174 -13.68 12.06 28.36
CA GLY A 174 -13.49 12.66 27.07
C GLY A 174 -12.56 13.86 27.14
N CYS A 175 -11.58 13.90 26.24
CA CYS A 175 -10.98 15.15 25.81
C CYS A 175 -11.35 15.36 24.36
N CYS A 176 -12.43 16.12 24.18
CA CYS A 176 -12.67 16.84 22.95
C CYS A 176 -11.58 17.88 22.72
N SER A 177 -11.30 18.09 21.44
CA SER A 177 -10.73 19.29 20.80
C SER A 177 -9.31 19.73 21.14
N GLY A 178 -8.44 19.63 20.13
CA GLY A 178 -7.44 20.67 19.87
C GLY A 178 -6.00 20.22 19.78
N CYS A 179 -5.60 19.57 18.67
CA CYS A 179 -4.25 19.76 18.16
C CYS A 179 -4.29 19.74 16.63
N TRP A 180 -4.35 20.95 16.06
CA TRP A 180 -4.23 21.21 14.64
C TRP A 180 -2.73 21.23 14.31
N ILE A 181 -2.25 20.29 13.49
CA ILE A 181 -0.89 20.32 12.95
C ILE A 181 -0.99 20.74 11.48
N PRO A 182 -0.49 21.92 11.08
CA PRO A 182 -0.52 22.31 9.68
C PRO A 182 0.53 21.54 8.89
N GLY A 183 0.08 21.01 7.75
CA GLY A 183 0.91 20.84 6.57
C GLY A 183 1.96 19.74 6.62
N LYS A 184 1.54 18.47 6.51
CA LYS A 184 2.20 17.42 5.70
C LYS A 184 1.11 16.49 5.17
N ARG A 185 1.04 16.30 3.84
CA ARG A 185 0.12 15.35 3.19
C ARG A 185 0.28 13.98 3.86
N THR A 186 -0.71 13.60 4.64
CA THR A 186 -0.74 12.38 5.45
C THR A 186 -1.05 11.16 4.58
N ALA A 187 -0.71 9.98 5.09
CA ALA A 187 -1.03 8.65 4.53
C ALA A 187 -2.50 8.43 4.10
N ALA A 188 -3.41 9.39 4.34
CA ALA A 188 -4.76 9.43 3.81
C ALA A 188 -4.84 9.39 2.27
N SER A 189 -3.83 9.89 1.55
CA SER A 189 -3.80 9.80 0.08
C SER A 189 -3.59 8.36 -0.43
N LEU A 190 -2.82 7.54 0.29
CA LEU A 190 -2.52 6.14 -0.06
C LEU A 190 -3.79 5.27 -0.03
N TRP A 191 -4.70 5.55 0.90
CA TRP A 191 -5.93 4.77 1.09
C TRP A 191 -7.14 5.35 0.36
N SER A 192 -7.11 6.63 -0.04
CA SER A 192 -8.16 7.22 -0.88
C SER A 192 -8.29 6.47 -2.22
N TRP A 193 -7.16 6.05 -2.80
CA TRP A 193 -7.12 5.27 -4.04
C TRP A 193 -7.57 3.82 -3.83
N SER A 194 -7.02 3.14 -2.81
CA SER A 194 -7.37 1.76 -2.47
C SER A 194 -8.84 1.60 -2.01
N GLY A 195 -9.41 2.62 -1.36
CA GLY A 195 -10.81 2.66 -0.95
C GLY A 195 -11.79 2.82 -2.12
N CYS A 196 -11.45 3.69 -3.09
CA CYS A 196 -12.21 3.84 -4.35
C CYS A 196 -12.17 2.57 -5.21
N ALA A 197 -11.02 1.90 -5.26
CA ALA A 197 -10.79 0.63 -5.94
C ALA A 197 -11.70 -0.50 -5.39
N ARG A 198 -11.67 -0.71 -4.07
CA ARG A 198 -12.50 -1.73 -3.41
C ARG A 198 -14.02 -1.53 -3.59
N ALA A 199 -14.48 -0.29 -3.75
CA ALA A 199 -15.88 0.04 -4.02
C ALA A 199 -16.31 -0.26 -5.47
N ARG A 200 -15.42 -0.11 -6.46
CA ARG A 200 -15.73 -0.35 -7.88
C ARG A 200 -15.67 -1.83 -8.25
N SER A 201 -14.68 -2.58 -7.77
CA SER A 201 -14.61 -4.04 -7.92
C SER A 201 -15.82 -4.80 -7.35
N ARG A 202 -16.43 -4.33 -6.25
CA ARG A 202 -17.69 -4.90 -5.72
C ARG A 202 -18.89 -4.68 -6.65
N ARG A 203 -18.93 -3.59 -7.42
CA ARG A 203 -19.98 -3.33 -8.42
C ARG A 203 -19.83 -4.19 -9.67
N ARG A 204 -18.60 -4.45 -10.13
CA ARG A 204 -18.33 -5.31 -11.31
C ARG A 204 -18.60 -6.80 -11.09
N ARG A 205 -18.66 -7.29 -9.85
CA ARG A 205 -19.04 -8.69 -9.54
C ARG A 205 -20.57 -8.92 -9.46
N ARG A 206 -21.38 -7.86 -9.58
CA ARG A 206 -22.84 -7.91 -9.47
C ARG A 206 -23.55 -7.53 -10.78
N ALA A 207 -22.81 -7.34 -11.87
CA ALA A 207 -23.28 -7.11 -13.22
C ALA A 207 -22.70 -8.20 -14.13
#